data_AF-A0A946S2G3-F1
#
_entry.id   AF-A0A946S2G3-F1
#
_cell.length_a   1.000
_cell.length_b   1.000
_cell.length_c   1.000
_cell.angle_alpha   90.00
_cell.angle_beta   90.00
_cell.angle_gamma   90.00
#
_symmetry.space_group_name_H-M   'P 1'
#
loop_
_entity.id
_entity.type
_entity.pdbx_description
1 polymer ?
#
loop_
_entity_poly.entity_id
_entity_poly.type
_entity_poly.pdbx_seq_one_letter_code
_entity_poly.pdbx_strand_id
1 'polypeptide(L)'
;MGSAHPDYGFMYPVNYGYVENVFAPDNEELDAYILGIETPINDFTGRCIAVLHRLDDDDDKLIIVPDGLTLTDDQIMNQVNFQEQYFKTAILRRTEDTPV
;
A
#
# COMPACT_ATOMS: atom_id res chain seq x y z
N MET A 1 12.89 9.08 2.31
CA MET A 1 13.05 7.89 3.14
C MET A 1 11.90 7.84 4.14
N GLY A 2 10.91 6.97 3.88
CA GLY A 2 10.26 6.08 4.86
C GLY A 2 9.40 6.55 6.03
N SER A 3 8.29 5.86 6.27
CA SER A 3 7.56 5.87 7.56
C SER A 3 8.16 4.85 8.53
N ALA A 4 8.14 5.14 9.83
CA ALA A 4 8.37 4.13 10.86
C ALA A 4 7.15 3.22 10.98
N HIS A 5 7.34 1.92 11.13
CA HIS A 5 6.22 1.00 11.41
C HIS A 5 5.61 1.38 12.78
N PRO A 6 4.27 1.47 12.90
CA PRO A 6 3.59 1.94 14.11
C PRO A 6 4.02 1.23 15.41
N ASP A 7 4.22 -0.10 15.35
CA ASP A 7 4.47 -0.93 16.53
C ASP A 7 5.89 -1.47 16.68
N TYR A 8 6.68 -1.46 15.61
CA TYR A 8 8.02 -2.07 15.59
C TYR A 8 9.00 -1.07 15.00
N GLY A 9 10.12 -0.77 15.67
CA GLY A 9 11.06 0.31 15.32
C GLY A 9 11.85 0.17 13.99
N PHE A 10 11.28 -0.46 12.97
CA PHE A 10 11.81 -0.54 11.61
C PHE A 10 11.34 0.66 10.77
N MET A 11 12.20 1.14 9.87
CA MET A 11 11.83 2.13 8.86
C MET A 11 11.47 1.41 7.56
N TYR A 12 10.30 1.69 7.04
CA TYR A 12 9.93 1.25 5.71
C TYR A 12 10.61 2.11 4.65
N PRO A 13 11.01 1.54 3.50
CA PRO A 13 11.59 2.33 2.41
C PRO A 13 10.53 3.23 1.72
N VAL A 14 9.25 2.94 1.94
CA VAL A 14 8.09 3.67 1.40
C VAL A 14 7.30 4.35 2.51
N ASN A 15 6.45 5.31 2.14
CA ASN A 15 5.47 5.88 3.06
C ASN A 15 4.35 4.84 3.32
N TYR A 16 3.93 4.76 4.58
CA TYR A 16 2.90 3.83 5.07
C TYR A 16 2.01 4.54 6.07
N GLY A 17 0.73 4.14 6.09
CA GLY A 17 -0.26 4.61 7.04
C GLY A 17 -1.57 3.84 6.86
N TYR A 18 -2.67 4.42 7.30
CA TYR A 18 -4.00 3.83 7.26
C TYR A 18 -5.04 4.85 6.80
N VAL A 19 -6.25 4.39 6.48
CA VAL A 19 -7.39 5.26 6.18
C VAL A 19 -8.21 5.51 7.44
N GLU A 20 -8.20 6.76 7.92
CA GLU A 20 -8.92 7.14 9.14
C GLU A 20 -10.41 6.74 9.08
N ASN A 21 -10.88 6.10 10.16
CA ASN A 21 -12.28 5.67 10.33
C ASN A 21 -12.79 4.62 9.32
N VAL A 22 -11.89 3.93 8.62
CA VAL A 22 -12.23 2.77 7.77
C VAL A 22 -11.58 1.53 8.36
N PHE A 23 -12.40 0.57 8.77
CA PHE A 23 -11.93 -0.62 9.48
C PHE A 23 -11.94 -1.87 8.59
N ALA A 24 -10.87 -2.66 8.69
CA ALA A 24 -10.75 -3.99 8.12
C ALA A 24 -11.51 -5.03 8.99
N PRO A 25 -11.70 -6.29 8.52
CA PRO A 25 -12.48 -7.31 9.24
C PRO A 25 -11.96 -7.66 10.64
N ASP A 26 -10.69 -7.43 10.90
CA ASP A 26 -9.98 -7.62 12.17
C ASP A 26 -10.23 -6.48 13.19
N ASN A 27 -10.98 -5.44 12.80
CA ASN A 27 -11.27 -4.24 13.58
C ASN A 27 -10.06 -3.29 13.75
N GLU A 28 -9.03 -3.42 12.91
CA GLU A 28 -7.96 -2.44 12.73
C GLU A 28 -8.27 -1.49 11.55
N GLU A 29 -7.58 -0.36 11.45
CA GLU A 29 -7.79 0.57 10.32
C GLU A 29 -7.18 0.00 9.04
N LEU A 30 -7.82 0.27 7.90
CA LEU A 30 -7.39 -0.29 6.62
C LEU A 30 -6.07 0.33 6.19
N ASP A 31 -5.04 -0.51 6.10
CA ASP A 31 -3.67 -0.11 5.81
C ASP A 31 -3.44 0.31 4.35
N ALA A 32 -2.43 1.17 4.16
CA ALA A 32 -2.09 1.73 2.87
C ALA A 32 -0.58 1.96 2.69
N TYR A 33 -0.05 1.50 1.54
CA TYR A 33 1.23 1.97 1.02
C TYR A 33 1.02 3.21 0.16
N ILE A 34 1.85 4.23 0.39
CA ILE A 34 1.87 5.46 -0.41
C ILE A 34 3.12 5.44 -1.29
N LEU A 35 2.93 5.24 -2.58
CA LEU A 35 4.02 5.09 -3.57
C LEU A 35 4.19 6.36 -4.42
N GLY A 36 5.40 6.58 -4.92
CA GLY A 36 5.73 7.75 -5.74
C GLY A 36 6.04 9.04 -4.96
N ILE A 37 6.14 8.96 -3.63
CA ILE A 37 6.58 10.08 -2.77
C ILE A 37 7.81 9.64 -1.97
N GLU A 38 8.94 10.30 -2.21
CA GLU A 38 10.22 9.92 -1.59
C GLU A 38 10.48 10.62 -0.25
N THR A 39 9.73 11.65 0.10
CA THR A 39 9.85 12.37 1.38
C THR A 39 8.86 11.82 2.42
N PRO A 40 9.22 11.77 3.72
CA PRO A 40 8.25 11.51 4.78
C PRO A 40 7.07 12.46 4.72
N ILE A 41 5.88 11.93 5.01
CA ILE A 41 4.63 12.70 5.08
C ILE A 41 3.85 12.29 6.33
N ASN A 42 3.07 13.23 6.87
CA ASN A 42 2.16 12.96 7.98
C ASN A 42 0.77 12.56 7.46
N ASP A 43 0.30 13.25 6.43
CA ASP A 43 -1.03 13.08 5.85
C ASP A 43 -0.92 13.09 4.32
N PHE A 44 -1.77 12.32 3.66
CA PHE A 44 -1.80 12.26 2.20
C PHE A 44 -3.21 12.06 1.66
N THR A 45 -3.51 12.76 0.56
CA THR A 45 -4.67 12.49 -0.27
C THR A 45 -4.18 12.13 -1.66
N GLY A 46 -4.60 10.98 -2.16
CA GLY A 46 -4.21 10.48 -3.46
C GLY A 46 -5.23 9.50 -4.02
N ARG A 47 -4.85 8.82 -5.09
CA ARG A 47 -5.68 7.85 -5.78
C ARG A 47 -5.30 6.44 -5.37
N CYS A 48 -6.29 5.65 -4.95
CA CYS A 48 -6.14 4.21 -4.85
C CYS A 48 -6.14 3.60 -6.25
N ILE A 49 -5.05 2.91 -6.61
CA ILE A 49 -4.88 2.30 -7.94
C ILE A 49 -4.90 0.77 -7.92
N ALA A 50 -4.74 0.16 -6.73
CA ALA A 50 -4.77 -1.28 -6.54
C ALA A 50 -5.00 -1.64 -5.06
N VAL A 51 -5.39 -2.88 -4.82
CA VAL A 51 -5.38 -3.54 -3.51
C VAL A 51 -4.35 -4.66 -3.55
N LEU A 52 -3.45 -4.71 -2.59
CA LEU A 52 -2.64 -5.89 -2.28
C LEU A 52 -3.46 -6.79 -1.38
N HIS A 53 -3.83 -7.95 -1.90
CA HIS A 53 -4.55 -8.97 -1.16
C HIS A 53 -3.59 -10.08 -0.75
N ARG A 54 -3.44 -10.31 0.56
CA ARG A 54 -2.68 -11.45 1.05
C ARG A 54 -3.59 -12.69 1.05
N LEU A 55 -3.10 -13.77 0.45
CA LEU A 55 -3.86 -15.01 0.30
C LEU A 55 -3.70 -15.94 1.49
N ASP A 56 -2.70 -15.70 2.34
CA ASP A 56 -2.34 -16.50 3.51
C ASP A 56 -2.37 -15.71 4.82
N ASP A 57 -2.96 -14.52 4.80
CA ASP A 57 -3.07 -13.55 5.89
C ASP A 57 -4.31 -12.67 5.63
N ASP A 58 -4.97 -12.13 6.65
CA ASP A 58 -6.24 -11.38 6.53
C ASP A 58 -6.08 -9.85 6.45
N ASP A 59 -4.84 -9.39 6.23
CA ASP A 59 -4.43 -7.99 6.25
C ASP A 59 -4.14 -7.46 4.83
N ASP A 60 -5.20 -6.94 4.20
CA ASP A 60 -5.17 -6.29 2.89
C ASP A 60 -4.64 -4.85 2.95
N LYS A 61 -3.93 -4.43 1.89
CA LYS A 61 -3.33 -3.08 1.81
C LYS A 61 -3.76 -2.33 0.57
N LEU A 62 -4.10 -1.06 0.74
CA LEU A 62 -4.34 -0.16 -0.38
C LEU A 62 -3.02 0.34 -0.98
N ILE A 63 -3.00 0.50 -2.30
CA ILE A 63 -1.91 1.19 -3.01
C ILE A 63 -2.39 2.58 -3.41
N ILE A 64 -1.88 3.59 -2.72
CA ILE A 64 -2.23 5.00 -2.95
C ILE A 64 -1.06 5.72 -3.64
N VAL A 65 -1.35 6.50 -4.66
CA VAL A 65 -0.36 7.29 -5.43
C VAL A 65 -0.84 8.72 -5.66
N PRO A 66 0.07 9.67 -5.98
CA PRO A 66 -0.31 10.97 -6.50
C PRO A 66 -1.24 10.87 -7.72
N ASP A 67 -2.18 11.80 -7.83
CA ASP A 67 -3.09 11.84 -8.98
C ASP A 67 -2.33 11.92 -10.30
N GLY A 68 -2.73 11.08 -11.26
CA GLY A 68 -2.10 10.98 -12.58
C GLY A 68 -0.86 10.07 -12.63
N LEU A 69 -0.35 9.59 -11.50
CA LEU A 69 0.67 8.55 -11.49
C LEU A 69 0.01 7.18 -11.72
N THR A 70 0.56 6.41 -12.65
CA THR A 70 0.24 5.01 -12.85
C THR A 70 1.48 4.16 -12.61
N LEU A 71 1.28 2.98 -12.04
CA LEU A 71 2.32 1.98 -11.81
C LEU A 71 1.82 0.65 -12.35
N THR A 72 2.72 -0.18 -12.89
CA THR A 72 2.45 -1.59 -13.21
C THR A 72 2.49 -2.44 -11.95
N ASP A 73 1.98 -3.67 -12.03
CA ASP A 73 2.01 -4.60 -10.89
C ASP A 73 3.45 -4.93 -10.46
N ASP A 74 4.36 -5.12 -11.41
CA ASP A 74 5.79 -5.31 -11.12
C ASP A 74 6.40 -4.09 -10.42
N GLN A 75 6.03 -2.87 -10.82
CA GLN A 75 6.53 -1.65 -10.17
C GLN A 75 6.00 -1.50 -8.74
N ILE A 76 4.76 -1.89 -8.49
CA ILE A 76 4.17 -1.93 -7.14
C ILE A 76 4.93 -2.98 -6.32
N MET A 77 4.96 -4.24 -6.79
CA MET A 77 5.59 -5.35 -6.07
C MET A 77 7.04 -5.05 -5.72
N ASN A 78 7.84 -4.54 -6.66
CA ASN A 78 9.25 -4.20 -6.38
C ASN A 78 9.42 -3.19 -5.23
N GLN A 79 8.48 -2.24 -5.07
CA GLN A 79 8.55 -1.24 -4.00
C GLN A 79 8.10 -1.78 -2.64
N VAL A 80 7.13 -2.71 -2.62
CA VAL A 80 6.59 -3.29 -1.38
C VAL A 80 7.22 -4.64 -1.00
N ASN A 81 8.09 -5.19 -1.87
CA ASN A 81 8.68 -6.52 -1.69
C ASN A 81 9.46 -6.68 -0.38
N PHE A 82 9.96 -5.59 0.21
CA PHE A 82 10.65 -5.66 1.49
C PHE A 82 9.79 -6.31 2.59
N GLN A 83 8.47 -6.12 2.54
CA GLN A 83 7.50 -6.76 3.42
C GLN A 83 6.76 -7.90 2.72
N GLU A 84 6.29 -7.67 1.49
CA GLU A 84 5.42 -8.63 0.80
C GLU A 84 6.15 -9.91 0.35
N GLN A 85 7.50 -9.95 0.37
CA GLN A 85 8.26 -11.19 0.13
C GLN A 85 7.96 -12.31 1.14
N TYR A 86 7.37 -11.98 2.29
CA TYR A 86 7.04 -12.94 3.34
C TYR A 86 5.60 -13.49 3.24
N PHE A 87 4.80 -13.00 2.30
CA PHE A 87 3.38 -13.35 2.14
C PHE A 87 3.08 -13.81 0.71
N LYS A 88 1.96 -14.51 0.53
CA LYS A 88 1.42 -14.81 -0.81
C LYS A 88 0.49 -13.70 -1.24
N THR A 89 1.04 -12.72 -1.95
CA THR A 89 0.29 -11.51 -2.30
C THR A 89 -0.20 -11.55 -3.76
N ALA A 90 -1.43 -11.08 -3.97
CA ALA A 90 -2.03 -10.82 -5.28
C ALA A 90 -2.37 -9.33 -5.40
N ILE A 91 -2.14 -8.72 -6.56
CA ILE A 91 -2.60 -7.36 -6.84
C ILE A 91 -3.97 -7.45 -7.52
N LEU A 92 -4.95 -6.79 -6.92
CA LEU A 92 -6.29 -6.62 -7.45
C LEU A 92 -6.46 -5.18 -7.95
N ARG A 93 -6.88 -5.03 -9.20
CA ARG A 93 -7.23 -3.74 -9.81
C ARG A 93 -8.70 -3.70 -10.18
N ARG A 94 -9.27 -2.49 -10.18
CA ARG A 94 -10.55 -2.27 -10.86
C ARG A 94 -10.36 -2.51 -12.36
N THR A 95 -11.33 -3.18 -12.97
CA THR A 95 -11.32 -3.54 -14.41
C THR A 95 -11.19 -2.36 -15.37
N GLU A 96 -11.43 -1.13 -14.90
CA GLU A 96 -11.32 0.11 -15.68
C GLU A 96 -9.91 0.74 -15.61
N ASP A 97 -9.07 0.29 -14.67
CA ASP A 97 -7.73 0.84 -14.40
C ASP A 97 -6.59 -0.03 -14.99
N THR A 98 -6.94 -1.10 -15.71
CA THR A 98 -5.99 -1.91 -16.47
C THR A 98 -5.62 -1.17 -17.77
N PRO A 99 -4.35 -0.76 -17.96
CA PRO A 99 -3.93 -0.22 -19.25
C PRO A 99 -4.09 -1.31 -20.32
N VAL A 100 -4.80 -0.98 -21.40
CA VAL A 100 -4.97 -1.85 -22.58
C VAL A 100 -3.66 -2.06 -23.32
#